data_AF-A0A0B5HQS8-F1
#
_entry.id   AF-A0A0B5HQS8-F1
#
_cell.length_a   1.000
_cell.length_b   1.000
_cell.length_c   1.000
_cell.angle_alpha   90.00
_cell.angle_beta   90.00
_cell.angle_gamma   90.00
#
_symmetry.space_group_name_H-M   'P 1'
#
loop_
_entity.id
_entity.type
_entity.pdbx_description
1 polymer ?
#
loop_
_entity_poly.entity_id
_entity_poly.type
_entity_poly.pdbx_seq_one_letter_code
_entity_poly.pdbx_strand_id
1 'polypeptide(L)'
;MRSFPKPLVVSKSLKGNKSKLVKDYVASWVKNANPKGKFYKKTRFIRRLPGSIILRLLRGLKYDGLLFEKNGKVAVHVFFQRHGNALHMFSVAAEQGFGGKGLATEALEGFLEYARAVPEIKSVRIGAGEHKGVMAIFKKFKQREHELKIIVRDGGWIDFPEKQ
;
A
#
# COMPACT_ATOMS: atom_id res chain seq x y z
N MET A 1 6.13 -9.60 -17.94
CA MET A 1 5.56 -8.26 -18.24
C MET A 1 4.76 -7.81 -17.04
N ARG A 2 4.90 -6.56 -16.58
CA ARG A 2 4.01 -6.02 -15.54
C ARG A 2 2.63 -5.76 -16.13
N SER A 3 1.59 -6.19 -15.42
CA SER A 3 0.19 -6.00 -15.78
C SER A 3 -0.31 -4.60 -15.43
N PHE A 4 0.37 -3.89 -14.52
CA PHE A 4 0.01 -2.55 -14.09
C PHE A 4 0.95 -1.47 -14.62
N PRO A 5 0.41 -0.28 -15.01
CA PRO A 5 1.22 0.92 -15.14
C PRO A 5 1.77 1.36 -13.77
N LYS A 6 2.60 2.41 -13.76
CA LYS A 6 3.11 3.01 -12.51
C LYS A 6 1.94 3.35 -11.57
N PRO A 7 2.01 2.94 -10.29
CA PRO A 7 0.90 3.18 -9.37
C PRO A 7 0.68 4.65 -9.09
N LEU A 8 -0.58 5.02 -8.84
CA LEU A 8 -0.93 6.33 -8.32
C LEU A 8 -0.57 6.40 -6.84
N VAL A 9 0.31 7.34 -6.48
CA VAL A 9 0.65 7.62 -5.08
C VAL A 9 -0.40 8.58 -4.50
N VAL A 10 -1.18 8.12 -3.52
CA VAL A 10 -2.34 8.85 -2.99
C VAL A 10 -1.99 10.30 -2.59
N SER A 11 -0.89 10.49 -1.87
CA SER A 11 -0.44 11.82 -1.44
C SER A 11 -0.05 12.76 -2.58
N LYS A 12 0.39 12.22 -3.73
CA LYS A 12 0.78 12.99 -4.92
C LYS A 12 -0.38 13.23 -5.88
N SER A 13 -1.44 12.42 -5.80
CA SER A 13 -2.60 12.48 -6.71
C SER A 13 -3.70 13.46 -6.27
N LEU A 14 -3.39 14.44 -5.42
CA LEU A 14 -4.37 15.42 -4.91
C LEU A 14 -4.82 16.47 -5.93
N LYS A 15 -4.06 16.62 -7.02
CA LYS A 15 -4.28 17.58 -8.12
C LYS A 15 -4.29 16.82 -9.46
N GLY A 16 -5.00 17.35 -10.46
CA GLY A 16 -5.07 16.80 -11.83
C GLY A 16 -6.26 15.85 -12.10
N ASN A 17 -6.31 15.29 -13.31
CA ASN A 17 -7.50 14.58 -13.83
C ASN A 17 -7.88 13.31 -13.03
N LYS A 18 -6.90 12.68 -12.37
CA LYS A 18 -7.12 11.46 -11.54
C LYS A 18 -7.48 11.74 -10.09
N SER A 19 -7.50 13.01 -9.66
CA SER A 19 -7.74 13.38 -8.26
C SER A 19 -9.12 12.93 -7.76
N LYS A 20 -10.15 12.97 -8.61
CA LYS A 20 -11.51 12.55 -8.21
C LYS A 20 -11.55 11.06 -7.85
N LEU A 21 -11.05 10.20 -8.74
CA LEU A 21 -10.96 8.75 -8.51
C LEU A 21 -10.24 8.42 -7.20
N VAL A 22 -9.07 9.02 -6.97
CA VAL A 22 -8.28 8.78 -5.75
C VAL A 22 -9.03 9.25 -4.50
N LYS A 23 -9.61 10.44 -4.53
CA LYS A 23 -10.39 11.01 -3.41
C LYS A 23 -11.57 10.12 -3.05
N ASP A 24 -12.35 9.73 -4.05
CA ASP A 24 -13.57 8.95 -3.84
C ASP A 24 -13.22 7.54 -3.34
N TYR A 25 -12.20 6.90 -3.95
CA TYR A 25 -11.75 5.56 -3.57
C TYR A 25 -11.22 5.52 -2.13
N VAL A 26 -10.29 6.41 -1.78
CA VAL A 26 -9.72 6.42 -0.43
C VAL A 26 -10.75 6.84 0.61
N ALA A 27 -11.61 7.81 0.30
CA ALA A 27 -12.69 8.21 1.21
C ALA A 27 -13.63 7.03 1.50
N SER A 28 -13.99 6.24 0.48
CA SER A 28 -14.79 5.03 0.66
C SER A 28 -14.11 4.04 1.62
N TRP A 29 -12.81 3.76 1.43
CA TRP A 29 -12.07 2.87 2.32
C TRP A 29 -11.97 3.37 3.77
N VAL A 30 -11.78 4.67 3.98
CA VAL A 30 -11.78 5.27 5.32
C VAL A 30 -13.16 5.13 5.98
N LYS A 31 -14.21 5.41 5.22
CA LYS A 31 -15.61 5.32 5.67
C LYS A 31 -16.06 3.90 5.94
N ASN A 32 -15.43 2.90 5.33
CA ASN A 32 -15.78 1.49 5.48
C ASN A 32 -14.71 0.68 6.24
N ALA A 33 -13.72 1.34 6.85
CA ALA A 33 -12.66 0.66 7.61
C ALA A 33 -13.23 -0.19 8.76
N ASN A 34 -12.61 -1.36 9.00
CA ASN A 34 -12.99 -2.32 10.04
C ASN A 34 -13.05 -1.65 11.43
N PRO A 35 -14.21 -1.61 12.10
CA PRO A 35 -14.40 -0.98 13.41
C PRO A 35 -13.46 -1.47 14.51
N LYS A 36 -12.98 -2.71 14.43
CA LYS A 36 -12.08 -3.31 15.43
C LYS A 36 -10.60 -2.96 15.18
N GLY A 37 -10.26 -2.46 13.98
CA GLY A 37 -8.88 -2.21 13.56
C GLY A 37 -8.23 -0.95 14.15
N LYS A 38 -6.90 -0.95 14.30
CA LYS A 38 -6.13 0.23 14.77
C LYS A 38 -6.33 1.45 13.86
N PHE A 39 -6.41 1.24 12.54
CA PHE A 39 -6.65 2.30 11.57
C PHE A 39 -8.00 2.99 11.81
N TYR A 40 -9.08 2.23 12.04
CA TYR A 40 -10.39 2.79 12.36
C TYR A 40 -10.34 3.63 13.64
N LYS A 41 -9.77 3.08 14.72
CA LYS A 41 -9.69 3.80 16.00
C LYS A 41 -8.98 5.15 15.85
N LYS A 42 -7.92 5.20 15.04
CA LYS A 42 -7.15 6.42 14.75
C LYS A 42 -7.81 7.37 13.76
N THR A 43 -8.71 6.91 12.90
CA THR A 43 -9.33 7.74 11.84
C THR A 43 -10.83 7.95 12.03
N ARG A 44 -11.44 7.45 13.13
CA ARG A 44 -12.88 7.53 13.36
C ARG A 44 -13.45 8.94 13.25
N PHE A 45 -12.71 9.94 13.71
CA PHE A 45 -13.12 11.35 13.73
C PHE A 45 -13.14 12.01 12.34
N ILE A 46 -12.45 11.45 11.34
CA ILE A 46 -12.37 12.04 9.99
C ILE A 46 -13.36 11.41 8.99
N ARG A 47 -14.09 10.35 9.37
CA ARG A 47 -14.91 9.55 8.45
C ARG A 47 -16.07 10.30 7.80
N ARG A 48 -16.61 11.32 8.48
CA ARG A 48 -17.74 12.12 7.97
C ARG A 48 -17.29 13.29 7.10
N LEU A 49 -15.98 13.51 6.95
CA LEU A 49 -15.44 14.65 6.22
C LEU A 49 -15.43 14.40 4.70
N PRO A 50 -15.41 15.48 3.89
CA PRO A 50 -15.15 15.39 2.45
C PRO A 50 -13.84 14.67 2.13
N GLY A 51 -13.78 13.94 1.01
CA GLY A 51 -12.62 13.14 0.62
C GLY A 51 -11.31 13.94 0.49
N SER A 52 -11.40 15.20 0.04
CA SER A 52 -10.25 16.12 -0.01
C SER A 52 -9.66 16.41 1.37
N ILE A 53 -10.50 16.58 2.39
CA ILE A 53 -10.08 16.82 3.78
C ILE A 53 -9.54 15.54 4.40
N ILE A 54 -10.22 14.40 4.16
CA ILE A 54 -9.74 13.08 4.59
C ILE A 54 -8.30 12.85 4.14
N LEU A 55 -8.00 13.06 2.85
CA LEU A 55 -6.65 12.81 2.33
C LEU A 55 -5.60 13.73 2.95
N ARG A 56 -5.92 15.01 3.17
CA ARG A 56 -5.00 15.93 3.85
C ARG A 56 -4.69 15.45 5.28
N LEU A 57 -5.70 15.02 6.02
CA LEU A 57 -5.55 14.52 7.39
C LEU A 57 -4.78 13.19 7.43
N LEU A 58 -5.05 12.27 6.51
CA LEU A 58 -4.27 11.03 6.38
C LEU A 58 -2.79 11.30 6.13
N ARG A 59 -2.45 12.24 5.24
CA ARG A 59 -1.07 12.67 5.00
C ARG A 59 -0.42 13.19 6.28
N GLY A 60 -1.12 14.03 7.06
CA GLY A 60 -0.63 14.52 8.36
C GLY A 60 -0.39 13.39 9.37
N LEU A 61 -1.23 12.35 9.35
CA LEU A 61 -1.08 11.14 10.16
C LEU A 61 -0.08 10.12 9.58
N LYS A 62 0.66 10.50 8.53
CA LYS A 62 1.65 9.69 7.82
C LYS A 62 1.08 8.43 7.16
N TYR A 63 -0.22 8.43 6.88
CA TYR A 63 -0.88 7.41 6.05
C TYR A 63 -0.81 7.78 4.58
N ASP A 64 -0.54 6.80 3.74
CA ASP A 64 -0.49 6.96 2.29
C ASP A 64 -0.87 5.63 1.61
N GLY A 65 -0.90 5.63 0.27
CA GLY A 65 -1.26 4.46 -0.50
C GLY A 65 -0.73 4.46 -1.92
N LEU A 66 -0.64 3.26 -2.48
CA LEU A 66 -0.46 3.01 -3.90
C LEU A 66 -1.76 2.44 -4.46
N LEU A 67 -2.27 3.06 -5.52
CA LEU A 67 -3.42 2.55 -6.27
C LEU A 67 -2.94 2.07 -7.63
N PHE A 68 -3.15 0.79 -7.92
CA PHE A 68 -2.81 0.16 -9.18
C PHE A 68 -4.06 0.16 -10.06
N GLU A 69 -4.02 0.92 -11.15
CA GLU A 69 -5.16 1.06 -12.07
C GLU A 69 -5.13 0.01 -13.17
N LYS A 70 -6.31 -0.50 -13.55
CA LYS A 70 -6.53 -1.29 -14.76
C LYS A 70 -7.88 -0.91 -15.37
N ASN A 71 -7.92 -0.66 -16.68
CA ASN A 71 -9.13 -0.25 -17.41
C ASN A 71 -9.85 0.95 -16.77
N GLY A 72 -9.09 1.96 -16.32
CA GLY A 72 -9.62 3.18 -15.73
C GLY A 72 -10.21 3.05 -14.32
N LYS A 73 -10.11 1.87 -13.70
CA LYS A 73 -10.54 1.61 -12.31
C LYS A 73 -9.35 1.19 -11.46
N VAL A 74 -9.46 1.42 -10.15
CA VAL A 74 -8.50 0.84 -9.19
C VAL A 74 -8.73 -0.67 -9.16
N ALA A 75 -7.69 -1.44 -9.45
CA ALA A 75 -7.74 -2.89 -9.47
C ALA A 75 -7.14 -3.50 -8.21
N VAL A 76 -6.06 -2.90 -7.69
CA VAL A 76 -5.44 -3.28 -6.42
C VAL A 76 -5.02 -2.00 -5.68
N HIS A 77 -5.15 -2.01 -4.37
CA HIS A 77 -4.53 -0.97 -3.54
C HIS A 77 -3.54 -1.58 -2.55
N VAL A 78 -2.56 -0.78 -2.15
CA VAL A 78 -1.68 -1.03 -1.02
C VAL A 78 -1.72 0.21 -0.12
N PHE A 79 -2.21 0.08 1.11
CA PHE A 79 -2.16 1.17 2.10
C PHE A 79 -1.10 0.90 3.15
N PHE A 80 -0.37 1.96 3.49
CA PHE A 80 0.75 1.91 4.41
C PHE A 80 0.84 3.16 5.27
N GLN A 81 1.57 3.05 6.37
CA GLN A 81 1.90 4.15 7.25
C GLN A 81 3.40 4.28 7.36
N ARG A 82 3.91 5.51 7.30
CA ARG A 82 5.33 5.78 7.49
C ARG A 82 5.68 5.87 8.98
N HIS A 83 6.72 5.13 9.38
CA HIS A 83 7.31 5.10 10.72
C HIS A 83 8.82 5.34 10.61
N GLY A 84 9.25 6.59 10.73
CA GLY A 84 10.66 6.97 10.55
C GLY A 84 11.19 6.60 9.17
N ASN A 85 12.15 5.67 9.14
CA ASN A 85 12.79 5.10 7.96
C ASN A 85 12.11 3.81 7.45
N ALA A 86 10.92 3.46 7.96
CA ALA A 86 10.18 2.28 7.55
C ALA A 86 8.78 2.62 7.02
N LEU A 87 8.28 1.82 6.07
CA LEU A 87 6.87 1.83 5.67
C LEU A 87 6.17 0.57 6.19
N HIS A 88 5.12 0.74 6.98
CA HIS A 88 4.31 -0.36 7.51
C HIS A 88 3.05 -0.50 6.68
N MET A 89 3.02 -1.51 5.82
CA MET A 89 1.83 -1.88 5.07
C MET A 89 0.81 -2.54 5.99
N PHE A 90 -0.43 -2.05 5.93
CA PHE A 90 -1.53 -2.57 6.75
C PHE A 90 -2.75 -3.00 5.95
N SER A 91 -2.81 -2.69 4.64
CA SER A 91 -3.88 -3.16 3.76
C SER A 91 -3.33 -3.45 2.37
N VAL A 92 -3.74 -4.59 1.82
CA VAL A 92 -3.64 -4.91 0.40
C VAL A 92 -4.93 -5.59 -0.01
N ALA A 93 -5.59 -5.09 -1.05
CA ALA A 93 -6.79 -5.72 -1.57
C ALA A 93 -6.90 -5.54 -3.08
N ALA A 94 -7.35 -6.59 -3.76
CA ALA A 94 -7.78 -6.54 -5.15
C ALA A 94 -9.30 -6.35 -5.20
N GLU A 95 -9.78 -5.48 -6.07
CA GLU A 95 -11.22 -5.24 -6.26
C GLU A 95 -11.92 -6.46 -6.86
N GLN A 96 -13.15 -6.70 -6.42
CA GLN A 96 -14.00 -7.79 -6.93
C GLN A 96 -14.30 -7.53 -8.41
N GLY A 97 -13.79 -8.39 -9.29
CA GLY A 97 -13.85 -8.22 -10.75
C GLY A 97 -12.47 -8.17 -11.43
N PHE A 98 -11.41 -7.91 -10.67
CA PHE A 98 -10.02 -8.11 -11.11
C PHE A 98 -9.39 -9.35 -10.47
N GLY A 99 -10.22 -10.25 -9.91
CA GLY A 99 -9.76 -11.50 -9.30
C GLY A 99 -8.96 -12.34 -10.29
N GLY A 100 -7.66 -12.49 -10.02
CA GLY A 100 -6.74 -13.27 -10.84
C GLY A 100 -5.50 -13.63 -10.02
N LYS A 101 -4.91 -14.80 -10.29
CA LYS A 101 -3.69 -15.26 -9.62
C LYS A 101 -2.56 -14.26 -9.93
N GLY A 102 -2.11 -13.49 -8.93
CA GLY A 102 -0.86 -12.72 -9.00
C GLY A 102 -0.95 -11.20 -8.88
N LEU A 103 -2.12 -10.56 -9.03
CA LEU A 103 -2.19 -9.08 -8.97
C LEU A 103 -1.75 -8.49 -7.63
N ALA A 104 -2.08 -9.17 -6.52
CA ALA A 104 -1.61 -8.76 -5.20
C ALA A 104 -0.09 -8.90 -5.06
N THR A 105 0.51 -9.94 -5.65
CA THR A 105 1.97 -10.11 -5.69
C THR A 105 2.62 -8.97 -6.47
N GLU A 106 2.09 -8.67 -7.66
CA GLU A 106 2.62 -7.59 -8.50
C GLU A 106 2.48 -6.21 -7.81
N ALA A 107 1.36 -5.96 -7.14
CA ALA A 107 1.18 -4.73 -6.36
C ALA A 107 2.17 -4.63 -5.18
N LEU A 108 2.52 -5.76 -4.56
CA LEU A 108 3.54 -5.79 -3.50
C LEU A 108 4.95 -5.57 -4.04
N GLU A 109 5.28 -6.12 -5.21
CA GLU A 109 6.55 -5.80 -5.89
C GLU A 109 6.62 -4.30 -6.24
N GLY A 110 5.54 -3.74 -6.79
CA GLY A 110 5.43 -2.30 -7.03
C GLY A 110 5.55 -1.46 -5.75
N PHE A 111 5.07 -1.97 -4.61
CA PHE A 111 5.26 -1.35 -3.31
C PHE A 111 6.71 -1.40 -2.84
N LEU A 112 7.41 -2.53 -3.02
CA LEU A 112 8.84 -2.65 -2.71
C LEU A 112 9.68 -1.68 -3.53
N GLU A 113 9.39 -1.57 -4.83
CA GLU A 113 10.07 -0.62 -5.71
C GLU A 113 9.81 0.83 -5.33
N TYR A 114 8.56 1.16 -5.03
CA TYR A 114 8.21 2.49 -4.52
C TYR A 114 8.99 2.78 -3.24
N ALA A 115 8.99 1.86 -2.28
CA ALA A 115 9.67 2.05 -1.00
C ALA A 115 11.19 2.23 -1.17
N ARG A 116 11.82 1.42 -2.04
CA ARG A 116 13.24 1.53 -2.38
C ARG A 116 13.59 2.88 -2.99
N ALA A 117 12.73 3.40 -3.86
CA ALA A 117 12.92 4.69 -4.52
C ALA A 117 12.71 5.90 -3.58
N VAL A 118 12.24 5.71 -2.34
CA VAL A 118 12.16 6.79 -1.35
C VAL A 118 13.49 6.86 -0.57
N PRO A 119 14.26 7.96 -0.68
CA PRO A 119 15.64 8.05 -0.14
C PRO A 119 15.76 7.77 1.35
N GLU A 120 14.73 8.07 2.14
CA GLU A 120 14.75 7.91 3.60
C GLU A 120 14.26 6.54 4.08
N ILE A 121 13.68 5.70 3.21
CA ILE A 121 13.06 4.42 3.61
C ILE A 121 14.04 3.25 3.49
N LYS A 122 14.50 2.68 4.60
CA LYS A 122 15.45 1.56 4.64
C LYS A 122 14.77 0.20 4.67
N SER A 123 13.51 0.14 5.07
CA SER A 123 12.78 -1.12 5.20
C SER A 123 11.28 -0.95 5.03
N VAL A 124 10.61 -2.06 4.79
CA VAL A 124 9.16 -2.16 4.89
C VAL A 124 8.77 -3.27 5.84
N ARG A 125 7.59 -3.12 6.43
CA ARG A 125 6.91 -4.18 7.17
C ARG A 125 5.60 -4.50 6.48
N ILE A 126 5.44 -5.73 6.02
CA ILE A 126 4.22 -6.20 5.37
C ILE A 126 3.46 -7.08 6.37
N GLY A 127 2.37 -6.53 6.92
CA GLY A 127 1.53 -7.25 7.87
C GLY A 127 2.12 -7.39 9.28
N ALA A 128 1.22 -7.65 10.23
CA ALA A 128 1.53 -7.98 11.61
C ALA A 128 0.74 -9.22 12.07
N GLY A 129 0.29 -10.06 11.13
CA GLY A 129 -0.58 -11.20 11.42
C GLY A 129 -0.40 -12.36 10.45
N GLU A 130 -0.77 -13.55 10.91
CA GLU A 130 -0.55 -14.87 10.29
C GLU A 130 -1.49 -15.16 9.09
N HIS A 131 -1.83 -14.14 8.30
CA HIS A 131 -2.73 -14.33 7.16
C HIS A 131 -2.04 -15.18 6.08
N LYS A 132 -2.54 -16.40 5.84
CA LYS A 132 -1.93 -17.42 4.96
C LYS A 132 -1.53 -16.87 3.59
N GLY A 133 -2.34 -16.01 2.99
CA GLY A 133 -2.05 -15.38 1.69
C GLY A 133 -0.84 -14.44 1.71
N VAL A 134 -0.66 -13.69 2.80
CA VAL A 134 0.51 -12.79 2.96
C VAL A 134 1.76 -13.63 3.20
N MET A 135 1.67 -14.66 4.04
CA MET A 135 2.79 -15.59 4.29
C MET A 135 3.26 -16.31 3.02
N ALA A 136 2.33 -16.70 2.14
CA ALA A 136 2.68 -17.31 0.85
C ALA A 136 3.45 -16.35 -0.06
N ILE A 137 3.14 -15.06 -0.04
CA ILE A 137 3.88 -14.05 -0.80
C ILE A 137 5.25 -13.80 -0.18
N PHE A 138 5.34 -13.74 1.15
CA PHE A 138 6.62 -13.66 1.85
C PHE A 138 7.56 -14.81 1.53
N LYS A 139 7.03 -16.04 1.49
CA LYS A 139 7.82 -17.21 1.09
C LYS A 139 8.41 -17.04 -0.31
N LYS A 140 7.64 -16.47 -1.25
CA LYS A 140 8.13 -16.17 -2.61
C LYS A 140 9.20 -15.08 -2.62
N PHE A 141 9.03 -14.03 -1.83
CA PHE A 141 10.06 -12.99 -1.68
C PHE A 141 11.33 -13.54 -1.04
N LYS A 142 11.21 -14.42 -0.04
CA LYS A 142 12.35 -15.11 0.57
C LYS A 142 13.14 -15.93 -0.45
N GLN A 143 12.43 -16.65 -1.33
CA GLN A 143 13.06 -17.41 -2.42
C GLN A 143 13.74 -16.54 -3.48
N ARG A 144 13.39 -15.25 -3.54
CA ARG A 144 13.87 -14.29 -4.55
C ARG A 144 14.68 -13.15 -3.94
N GLU A 145 15.22 -13.30 -2.73
CA GLU A 145 15.95 -12.24 -2.01
C GLU A 145 17.08 -11.64 -2.86
N HIS A 146 17.89 -12.50 -3.47
CA HIS A 146 19.01 -12.09 -4.31
C HIS A 146 18.56 -11.35 -5.58
N GLU A 147 17.57 -11.90 -6.29
CA GLU A 147 16.99 -11.28 -7.49
C GLU A 147 16.40 -9.90 -7.18
N LEU A 148 15.64 -9.82 -6.09
CA LEU A 148 14.95 -8.60 -5.69
C LEU A 148 15.87 -7.63 -4.96
N LYS A 149 17.10 -8.00 -4.61
CA LYS A 149 18.02 -7.22 -3.76
C LYS A 149 17.37 -6.75 -2.45
N ILE A 150 16.80 -7.71 -1.72
CA ILE A 150 16.13 -7.50 -0.44
C ILE A 150 16.61 -8.50 0.60
N ILE A 151 16.41 -8.18 1.87
CA ILE A 151 16.58 -9.12 2.99
C ILE A 151 15.25 -9.24 3.73
N VAL A 152 14.64 -10.41 3.66
CA VAL A 152 13.41 -10.79 4.36
C VAL A 152 13.77 -11.35 5.73
N ARG A 153 13.22 -10.73 6.78
CA ARG A 153 13.35 -11.07 8.19
C ARG A 153 12.02 -11.48 8.80
N ASP A 154 12.09 -12.06 10.01
CA ASP A 154 10.92 -12.45 10.79
C ASP A 154 9.99 -11.28 11.09
N GLY A 155 8.72 -11.58 11.40
CA GLY A 155 7.72 -10.57 11.73
C GLY A 155 7.26 -9.71 10.54
N GLY A 156 7.57 -10.16 9.33
CA GLY A 156 7.16 -9.53 8.08
C GLY A 156 8.04 -8.35 7.66
N TRP A 157 9.30 -8.33 8.06
CA TRP A 157 10.24 -7.26 7.72
C TRP A 157 10.98 -7.55 6.41
N ILE A 158 11.20 -6.51 5.62
CA ILE A 158 12.00 -6.56 4.39
C ILE A 158 12.90 -5.32 4.38
N ASP A 159 14.21 -5.52 4.35
CA ASP A 159 15.21 -4.45 4.30
C ASP A 159 15.78 -4.27 2.90
N PHE A 160 16.24 -3.05 2.63
CA PHE A 160 16.92 -2.66 1.41
C PHE A 160 18.41 -2.40 1.71
N PRO A 161 19.29 -3.41 1.57
CA PRO A 161 20.71 -3.28 1.92
C PRO A 161 21.47 -2.32 1.00
N GLU A 162 21.09 -2.28 -0.28
CA GLU A 162 21.67 -1.39 -1.29
C GLU A 162 20.56 -0.47 -1.83
N LYS A 163 20.77 0.84 -1.69
CA LYS A 163 19.98 1.83 -2.41
C LYS A 163 20.74 2.25 -3.66
N GLN A 164 20.12 2.06 -4.82
CA GLN A 164 20.57 2.66 -6.08
C GLN A 164 20.23 4.14 -6.10
#